data_AF-A0A444EHQ5-F1
#
_entry.id   AF-A0A444EHQ5-F1
#
_cell.length_a   1.000
_cell.length_b   1.000
_cell.length_c   1.000
_cell.angle_alpha   90.00
_cell.angle_beta   90.00
_cell.angle_gamma   90.00
#
_symmetry.space_group_name_H-M   'P 1'
#
loop_
_entity.id
_entity.type
_entity.pdbx_description
1 polymer ?
#
loop_
_entity_poly.entity_id
_entity_poly.type
_entity_poly.pdbx_seq_one_letter_code
_entity_poly.pdbx_strand_id
1 'polypeptide(L)'
;MSLIGATIITTFSGPVSDWVGRRPMLIISSILYFLSGLVMLWSPNVYVLLLARLIDGFGIGLAVTLIPVYISETAPPEIRGSLNTLPQFSGSGGMFISYCMVFAMSLTVNTDWRVMLGVLSIPSLLYFALTIFFLPESPRWLVSKGRMVEAKQVLQRLRGREDVSGKCCPKMLLNSF
;
A
#
# COMPACT_ATOMS: atom_id res chain seq x y z
N MET A 1 18.42 -7.86 -5.21
CA MET A 1 17.49 -7.55 -6.32
C MET A 1 16.28 -6.73 -5.86
N SER A 2 15.62 -7.09 -4.76
CA SER A 2 14.43 -6.35 -4.27
C SER A 2 14.69 -4.86 -3.95
N LEU A 3 15.86 -4.52 -3.39
CA LEU A 3 16.26 -3.13 -3.17
C LEU A 3 16.41 -2.33 -4.48
N ILE A 4 17.02 -2.93 -5.50
CA ILE A 4 17.20 -2.28 -6.81
C ILE A 4 15.84 -2.02 -7.44
N GLY A 5 14.94 -3.01 -7.38
CA GLY A 5 13.55 -2.83 -7.82
C GLY A 5 12.85 -1.70 -7.06
N ALA A 6 12.94 -1.71 -5.73
CA ALA A 6 12.35 -0.68 -4.88
C ALA A 6 12.89 0.73 -5.21
N THR A 7 14.19 0.90 -5.43
CA THR A 7 14.78 2.21 -5.78
C THR A 7 14.28 2.73 -7.13
N ILE A 8 14.22 1.85 -8.14
CA ILE A 8 13.72 2.23 -9.47
C ILE A 8 12.26 2.65 -9.36
N ILE A 9 11.40 1.83 -8.75
CA ILE A 9 9.97 2.14 -8.72
C ILE A 9 9.64 3.36 -7.89
N THR A 10 10.35 3.61 -6.78
CA THR A 10 10.10 4.78 -5.93
C THR A 10 10.45 6.09 -6.61
N THR A 11 11.43 6.09 -7.52
CA THR A 11 11.79 7.26 -8.33
C THR A 11 10.69 7.59 -9.35
N PHE A 12 10.05 6.59 -9.96
CA PHE A 12 8.96 6.78 -10.93
C PHE A 12 7.56 6.86 -10.29
N SER A 13 7.41 6.37 -9.06
CA SER A 13 6.15 6.28 -8.29
C SER A 13 5.48 7.64 -8.09
N GLY A 14 6.26 8.68 -7.78
CA GLY A 14 5.73 10.02 -7.47
C GLY A 14 4.88 10.63 -8.59
N PRO A 15 5.46 10.91 -9.77
CA PRO A 15 4.73 11.51 -10.89
C PRO A 15 3.56 10.63 -11.38
N VAL A 16 3.76 9.32 -11.36
CA VAL A 16 2.79 8.32 -11.84
C VAL A 16 1.59 8.23 -10.88
N SER A 17 1.83 8.32 -9.57
CA SER A 17 0.80 8.37 -8.53
C SER A 17 -0.06 9.63 -8.61
N ASP A 18 0.55 10.77 -8.93
CA ASP A 18 -0.16 12.03 -9.07
C ASP A 18 -1.07 12.04 -10.31
N TRP A 19 -0.66 11.35 -11.38
CA TRP A 19 -1.43 11.32 -12.63
C TRP A 19 -2.57 10.28 -12.63
N VAL A 20 -2.26 9.06 -12.18
CA VAL A 20 -3.18 7.89 -12.22
C VAL A 20 -4.07 7.81 -10.98
N GLY A 21 -3.61 8.34 -9.85
CA GLY A 21 -4.33 8.29 -8.58
C GLY A 21 -3.79 7.23 -7.63
N ARG A 22 -4.04 7.44 -6.33
CA ARG A 22 -3.39 6.69 -5.25
C ARG A 22 -4.01 5.30 -5.07
N ARG A 23 -5.34 5.19 -5.22
CA ARG A 23 -6.08 3.91 -5.14
C ARG A 23 -5.68 2.92 -6.23
N PRO A 24 -5.70 3.26 -7.54
CA PRO A 24 -5.28 2.32 -8.58
C PRO A 24 -3.80 1.90 -8.43
N MET A 25 -2.93 2.80 -7.95
CA MET A 25 -1.54 2.44 -7.66
C MET A 25 -1.40 1.42 -6.51
N LEU A 26 -2.19 1.56 -5.43
CA LEU A 26 -2.21 0.57 -4.35
C LEU A 26 -2.76 -0.78 -4.82
N ILE A 27 -3.77 -0.77 -5.71
CA ILE A 27 -4.30 -1.99 -6.34
C ILE A 27 -3.21 -2.66 -7.20
N ILE A 28 -2.51 -1.91 -8.05
CA ILE A 28 -1.38 -2.42 -8.85
C ILE A 28 -0.31 -3.02 -7.94
N SER A 29 0.06 -2.33 -6.86
CA SER A 29 1.06 -2.82 -5.92
C SER A 29 0.66 -4.17 -5.29
N SER A 30 -0.62 -4.32 -4.95
CA SER A 30 -1.19 -5.54 -4.39
C SER A 30 -1.17 -6.70 -5.39
N ILE A 31 -1.47 -6.42 -6.67
CA ILE A 31 -1.42 -7.42 -7.75
C ILE A 31 0.02 -7.88 -7.97
N LEU A 32 0.98 -6.95 -8.00
CA LEU A 32 2.40 -7.28 -8.14
C LEU A 32 2.88 -8.15 -6.97
N TYR A 33 2.43 -7.86 -5.75
CA TYR A 33 2.76 -8.63 -4.55
C TYR A 33 2.13 -10.03 -4.54
N PHE A 34 0.89 -10.15 -5.02
CA PHE A 34 0.25 -11.46 -5.16
C PHE A 34 0.94 -12.31 -6.24
N LEU A 35 1.27 -11.69 -7.37
CA LEU A 35 1.95 -12.35 -8.48
C LEU A 35 3.38 -12.77 -8.10
N SER A 36 4.12 -11.93 -7.37
CA SER A 36 5.45 -12.29 -6.86
C SER A 36 5.37 -13.50 -5.94
N GLY A 37 4.42 -13.55 -5.00
CA GLY A 37 4.21 -14.69 -4.11
C GLY A 37 3.90 -15.99 -4.86
N LEU A 38 3.04 -15.93 -5.88
CA LEU A 38 2.68 -17.09 -6.70
C LEU A 38 3.89 -17.62 -7.50
N VAL A 39 4.67 -16.71 -8.10
CA VAL A 39 5.87 -17.06 -8.87
C VAL A 39 6.98 -17.59 -7.95
N MET A 40 7.09 -17.09 -6.72
CA MET A 40 8.02 -17.64 -5.72
C MET A 40 7.63 -19.06 -5.30
N LEU A 41 6.34 -19.35 -5.15
CA LEU A 41 5.86 -20.70 -4.80
C LEU A 41 6.18 -21.71 -5.90
N TRP A 42 5.99 -21.33 -7.17
CA TRP A 42 6.20 -22.23 -8.31
C TRP A 42 7.64 -22.23 -8.83
N SER A 43 8.55 -21.43 -8.26
CA SER A 43 9.88 -21.16 -8.82
C SER A 43 10.72 -22.45 -8.95
N PRO A 44 11.02 -22.90 -10.19
CA PRO A 44 11.83 -24.10 -10.41
C PRO A 44 13.33 -23.80 -10.50
N ASN A 45 13.70 -22.53 -10.75
CA ASN A 45 15.08 -22.12 -11.03
C ASN A 45 15.40 -20.79 -10.32
N VAL A 46 16.67 -20.57 -9.97
CA VAL A 46 17.15 -19.39 -9.24
C VAL A 46 16.84 -18.09 -10.00
N TYR A 47 16.89 -18.10 -11.34
CA TYR A 47 16.54 -16.95 -12.16
C TYR A 47 15.08 -16.51 -12.02
N VAL A 48 14.16 -17.48 -11.90
CA VAL A 48 12.72 -17.19 -11.69
C VAL A 48 12.50 -16.60 -10.30
N LEU A 49 13.22 -17.10 -9.29
CA LEU A 49 13.20 -16.55 -7.95
C LEU A 49 13.73 -15.10 -7.92
N LEU A 50 14.81 -14.80 -8.66
CA LEU A 50 15.37 -13.45 -8.75
C LEU A 50 14.39 -12.47 -9.43
N LEU A 51 13.71 -12.90 -10.50
CA LEU A 51 12.65 -12.11 -11.14
C LEU A 51 11.48 -11.87 -10.19
N ALA A 52 11.01 -12.90 -9.50
CA ALA A 52 9.94 -12.77 -8.52
C ALA A 52 10.30 -11.76 -7.43
N ARG A 53 11.55 -11.79 -6.92
CA ARG A 53 12.07 -10.84 -5.93
C ARG A 53 12.18 -9.41 -6.43
N LEU A 54 12.38 -9.23 -7.73
CA LEU A 54 12.42 -7.91 -8.36
C LEU A 54 11.00 -7.33 -8.46
N ILE A 55 10.03 -8.14 -8.91
CA ILE A 55 8.60 -7.78 -8.95
C ILE A 55 8.08 -7.48 -7.55
N ASP A 56 8.47 -8.30 -6.57
CA ASP A 56 8.13 -8.11 -5.16
C ASP A 56 8.63 -6.76 -4.64
N GLY A 57 9.89 -6.41 -4.96
CA GLY A 57 10.47 -5.11 -4.63
C GLY A 57 9.72 -3.93 -5.25
N PHE A 58 9.15 -4.11 -6.46
CA PHE A 58 8.29 -3.11 -7.08
C PHE A 58 6.97 -2.92 -6.32
N GLY A 59 6.31 -4.01 -5.94
CA GLY A 59 5.08 -3.96 -5.14
C GLY A 59 5.28 -3.28 -3.80
N ILE A 60 6.29 -3.73 -3.03
CA ILE A 60 6.60 -3.15 -1.71
C ILE A 60 6.99 -1.67 -1.82
N GLY A 61 7.83 -1.31 -2.79
CA GLY A 61 8.29 0.06 -2.97
C GLY A 61 7.14 1.04 -3.27
N LEU A 62 6.17 0.62 -4.08
CA LEU A 62 4.94 1.39 -4.29
C LEU A 62 4.13 1.52 -3.00
N ALA A 63 3.84 0.40 -2.32
CA ALA A 63 3.03 0.42 -1.11
C ALA A 63 3.64 1.32 -0.01
N VAL A 64 4.95 1.18 0.27
CA VAL A 64 5.66 1.96 1.31
C VAL A 64 5.66 3.45 1.02
N THR A 65 5.70 3.87 -0.25
CA THR A 65 5.65 5.30 -0.61
C THR A 65 4.23 5.85 -0.64
N LEU A 66 3.26 5.06 -1.12
CA LEU A 66 1.89 5.51 -1.35
C LEU A 66 1.03 5.51 -0.09
N ILE A 67 1.20 4.54 0.81
CA ILE A 67 0.42 4.43 2.05
C ILE A 67 0.57 5.68 2.93
N PRO A 68 1.78 6.14 3.31
CA PRO A 68 1.94 7.32 4.15
C PRO A 68 1.46 8.59 3.44
N VAL A 69 1.62 8.69 2.12
CA VAL A 69 1.09 9.80 1.32
C VAL A 69 -0.44 9.80 1.39
N TYR A 70 -1.08 8.67 1.11
CA TYR A 70 -2.54 8.54 1.18
C TYR A 70 -3.09 8.87 2.57
N ILE A 71 -2.43 8.41 3.62
CA ILE A 71 -2.77 8.75 5.01
C ILE A 71 -2.59 10.26 5.23
N SER A 72 -1.51 10.86 4.76
CA SER A 72 -1.29 12.31 4.92
C SER A 72 -2.33 13.17 4.19
N GLU A 73 -2.92 12.66 3.09
CA GLU A 73 -3.97 13.33 2.32
C GLU A 73 -5.37 13.15 2.92
N THR A 74 -5.61 12.05 3.65
CA THR A 74 -6.92 11.71 4.22
C THR A 74 -7.05 12.05 5.71
N ALA A 75 -5.94 12.05 6.45
CA ALA A 75 -5.93 12.23 7.90
C ALA A 75 -6.20 13.69 8.33
N PRO A 76 -6.97 13.89 9.42
CA PRO A 76 -7.02 15.18 10.12
C PRO A 76 -5.64 15.56 10.66
N PRO A 77 -5.29 16.86 10.68
CA PRO A 77 -3.98 17.33 11.15
C PRO A 77 -3.70 16.94 12.62
N GLU A 78 -4.72 16.79 13.47
CA GLU A 78 -4.56 16.42 14.88
C GLU A 78 -4.09 14.98 15.09
N ILE A 79 -4.50 14.03 14.24
CA ILE A 79 -4.21 12.59 14.41
C ILE A 79 -3.29 12.02 13.31
N ARG A 80 -2.80 12.86 12.40
CA ARG A 80 -1.93 12.45 11.27
C ARG A 80 -0.69 11.69 11.73
N GLY A 81 -0.09 12.10 12.84
CA GLY A 81 1.08 11.42 13.41
C GLY A 81 0.75 9.98 13.82
N SER A 82 -0.33 9.79 14.58
CA SER A 82 -0.76 8.46 15.04
C SER A 82 -1.18 7.56 13.87
N LEU A 83 -1.94 8.09 12.91
CA LEU A 83 -2.32 7.34 11.71
C LEU A 83 -1.10 6.90 10.87
N ASN A 84 -0.04 7.71 10.79
CA ASN A 84 1.17 7.34 10.08
C ASN A 84 2.03 6.29 10.82
N THR A 85 1.84 6.13 12.13
CA THR A 85 2.50 5.06 12.89
C THR A 85 1.82 3.70 12.74
N LEU A 86 0.53 3.65 12.39
CA LEU A 86 -0.22 2.39 12.22
C LEU A 86 0.37 1.46 11.14
N PRO A 87 0.70 1.94 9.92
CA PRO A 87 1.34 1.09 8.91
C PRO A 87 2.70 0.56 9.36
N GLN A 88 3.49 1.38 10.06
CA GLN A 88 4.80 0.97 10.57
C GLN A 88 4.67 -0.08 11.67
N PHE A 89 3.72 0.12 12.60
CA PHE A 89 3.42 -0.85 13.64
C PHE A 89 2.94 -2.19 13.06
N SER A 90 2.02 -2.13 12.09
CA SER A 90 1.52 -3.31 11.38
C SER A 90 2.63 -4.03 10.61
N GLY A 91 3.54 -3.29 9.96
CA GLY A 91 4.70 -3.85 9.28
C GLY A 91 5.66 -4.57 10.23
N SER A 92 5.97 -3.95 11.37
CA SER A 92 6.80 -4.57 12.42
C SER A 92 6.13 -5.81 13.02
N GLY A 93 4.82 -5.76 13.28
CA GLY A 93 4.04 -6.90 13.75
C GLY A 93 4.03 -8.05 12.73
N GLY A 94 3.88 -7.72 11.44
CA GLY A 94 3.98 -8.70 10.35
C GLY A 94 5.35 -9.37 10.27
N MET A 95 6.43 -8.61 10.41
CA MET A 95 7.79 -9.15 10.50
C MET A 95 7.94 -10.10 11.70
N PHE A 96 7.43 -9.72 12.86
CA PHE A 96 7.48 -10.56 14.06
C PHE A 96 6.77 -11.89 13.84
N ILE A 97 5.54 -11.88 13.31
CA ILE A 97 4.79 -13.10 12.99
C ILE A 97 5.53 -13.96 11.97
N SER A 98 6.14 -13.33 10.95
CA SER A 98 6.96 -14.03 9.96
C SER A 98 8.13 -14.77 10.61
N TYR A 99 8.84 -14.15 11.55
CA TYR A 99 9.93 -14.82 12.27
C TYR A 99 9.41 -15.97 13.14
N CYS A 100 8.28 -15.80 13.83
CA CYS A 100 7.67 -16.88 14.60
C CYS A 100 7.28 -18.07 13.71
N MET A 101 6.69 -17.83 12.53
CA MET A 101 6.37 -18.88 11.56
C MET A 101 7.62 -19.60 11.04
N VAL A 102 8.66 -18.83 10.68
CA VAL A 102 9.94 -19.40 10.21
C VAL A 102 10.57 -20.27 11.28
N PHE A 103 10.57 -19.81 12.53
CA PHE A 103 11.08 -20.56 13.68
C PHE A 103 10.29 -21.86 13.88
N ALA A 104 8.95 -21.79 13.90
CA ALA A 104 8.09 -22.95 14.07
C ALA A 104 8.28 -24.01 12.97
N MET A 105 8.46 -23.59 11.72
CA MET A 105 8.74 -24.49 10.60
C MET A 105 10.20 -24.99 10.57
N SER A 106 11.15 -24.27 11.18
CA SER A 106 12.53 -24.76 11.32
C SER A 106 12.63 -25.94 12.31
N LEU A 107 11.62 -26.13 13.16
CA LEU A 107 11.53 -27.27 14.08
C LEU A 107 10.95 -28.53 13.42
N THR A 108 10.43 -28.44 12.19
CA THR A 108 9.85 -29.59 11.46
C THR A 108 10.87 -30.20 10.48
N VAL A 109 10.82 -31.54 10.33
CA VAL A 109 11.81 -32.33 9.57
C VAL A 109 11.72 -32.15 8.04
N ASN A 110 10.60 -31.65 7.52
CA ASN A 110 10.38 -31.37 6.10
C ASN A 110 10.26 -29.86 5.87
N THR A 111 11.41 -29.17 5.81
CA THR A 111 11.45 -27.72 5.64
C THR A 111 11.38 -27.33 4.15
N ASP A 112 10.17 -27.15 3.63
CA ASP A 112 9.96 -26.60 2.30
C ASP A 112 9.93 -25.07 2.34
N TRP A 113 11.08 -24.43 2.07
CA TRP A 113 11.20 -22.97 1.96
C TRP A 113 10.23 -22.33 0.96
N ARG A 114 9.77 -23.12 -0.04
CA ARG A 114 8.75 -22.72 -1.01
C ARG A 114 7.41 -22.45 -0.35
N VAL A 115 7.01 -23.29 0.59
CA VAL A 115 5.75 -23.12 1.34
C VAL A 115 5.88 -21.91 2.26
N MET A 116 7.05 -21.69 2.86
CA MET A 116 7.32 -20.50 3.69
C MET A 116 7.13 -19.21 2.90
N LEU A 117 7.57 -19.16 1.64
CA LEU A 117 7.35 -18.02 0.76
C LEU A 117 5.92 -17.95 0.19
N GLY A 118 5.32 -19.10 -0.12
CA GLY A 118 3.95 -19.18 -0.62
C GLY A 118 2.91 -18.67 0.36
N VAL A 119 3.13 -18.84 1.67
CA VAL A 119 2.25 -18.33 2.73
C VAL A 119 2.11 -16.81 2.67
N LEU A 120 3.09 -16.05 2.13
CA LEU A 120 2.96 -14.60 1.92
C LEU A 120 1.86 -14.22 0.91
N SER A 121 1.45 -15.15 0.05
CA SER A 121 0.37 -14.91 -0.91
C SER A 121 -0.99 -14.74 -0.22
N ILE A 122 -1.18 -15.35 0.96
CA ILE A 122 -2.42 -15.27 1.75
C ILE A 122 -2.67 -13.85 2.28
N PRO A 123 -1.75 -13.21 3.04
CA PRO A 123 -1.93 -11.83 3.48
C PRO A 123 -1.91 -10.84 2.31
N SER A 124 -1.23 -11.14 1.20
CA SER A 124 -1.31 -10.33 -0.02
C SER A 124 -2.72 -10.30 -0.60
N LEU A 125 -3.39 -11.46 -0.67
CA LEU A 125 -4.75 -11.55 -1.17
C LEU A 125 -5.74 -10.83 -0.24
N LEU A 126 -5.53 -10.95 1.08
CA LEU A 126 -6.31 -10.21 2.07
C LEU A 126 -6.11 -8.69 1.90
N TYR A 127 -4.87 -8.24 1.72
CA TYR A 127 -4.55 -6.83 1.48
C TYR A 127 -5.20 -6.31 0.18
N PHE A 128 -5.16 -7.09 -0.90
CA PHE A 128 -5.82 -6.76 -2.16
C PHE A 128 -7.34 -6.62 -1.98
N ALA A 129 -7.98 -7.59 -1.31
CA ALA A 129 -9.41 -7.57 -1.05
C ALA A 129 -9.79 -6.34 -0.21
N LEU A 130 -9.07 -6.08 0.88
CA LEU A 130 -9.31 -4.92 1.73
C LEU A 130 -9.13 -3.59 0.97
N THR A 131 -8.10 -3.49 0.13
CA THR A 131 -7.84 -2.29 -0.69
C THR A 131 -8.97 -2.03 -1.69
N ILE A 132 -9.54 -3.07 -2.31
CA ILE A 132 -10.64 -2.90 -3.26
C ILE A 132 -11.94 -2.50 -2.56
N PHE A 133 -12.28 -3.19 -1.46
CA PHE A 133 -13.57 -3.03 -0.79
C PHE A 133 -13.65 -1.80 0.12
N PHE A 134 -12.57 -1.46 0.82
CA PHE A 134 -12.61 -0.43 1.88
C PHE A 134 -11.91 0.86 1.53
N LEU A 135 -11.02 0.91 0.54
CA LEU A 135 -10.21 2.10 0.28
C LEU A 135 -10.91 3.05 -0.70
N PRO A 136 -11.45 4.20 -0.25
CA PRO A 136 -11.95 5.23 -1.15
C PRO A 136 -10.81 5.90 -1.92
N GLU A 137 -11.15 6.60 -2.99
CA GLU A 137 -10.16 7.35 -3.77
C GLU A 137 -9.68 8.59 -3.00
N SER A 138 -8.42 9.00 -3.22
CA SER A 138 -7.86 10.16 -2.52
C SER A 138 -8.68 11.42 -2.81
N PRO A 139 -9.20 12.14 -1.78
CA PRO A 139 -9.98 13.37 -1.97
C PRO A 139 -9.20 14.43 -2.75
N ARG A 140 -7.89 14.53 -2.55
CA ARG A 140 -7.03 15.48 -3.27
C ARG A 140 -6.96 15.18 -4.76
N TRP A 141 -6.88 13.91 -5.13
CA TRP A 141 -6.88 13.50 -6.54
C TRP A 141 -8.26 13.73 -7.18
N LEU A 142 -9.35 13.49 -6.46
CA LEU A 142 -10.70 13.78 -6.96
C LEU A 142 -10.89 15.29 -7.24
N VAL A 143 -10.35 16.15 -6.37
CA VAL A 143 -10.34 17.62 -6.59
C VAL A 143 -9.50 18.00 -7.80
N SER A 144 -8.30 17.42 -7.98
CA SER A 144 -7.44 17.75 -9.13
C SER A 144 -8.01 17.31 -10.48
N LYS A 145 -8.88 16.29 -10.50
CA LYS A 145 -9.63 15.85 -11.70
C LYS A 145 -10.98 16.57 -11.88
N GLY A 146 -11.31 17.57 -11.05
CA GLY A 146 -12.56 18.33 -11.14
C GLY A 146 -13.80 17.60 -10.61
N ARG A 147 -13.66 16.43 -9.99
CA ARG A 147 -14.76 15.62 -9.42
C ARG A 147 -15.12 16.09 -8.00
N MET A 148 -15.57 17.34 -7.90
CA MET A 148 -15.84 18.01 -6.61
C MET A 148 -16.93 17.34 -5.77
N VAL A 149 -17.95 16.77 -6.41
CA VAL A 149 -19.09 16.10 -5.74
C VAL A 149 -18.63 14.86 -4.99
N GLU A 150 -17.81 14.02 -5.63
CA GLU A 150 -17.28 12.80 -5.02
C GLU A 150 -16.23 13.12 -3.96
N ALA A 151 -15.38 14.11 -4.20
CA ALA A 151 -14.44 14.59 -3.18
C ALA A 151 -15.18 15.02 -1.91
N LYS A 152 -16.32 15.71 -2.05
CA LYS A 152 -17.17 16.11 -0.92
C LYS A 152 -17.79 14.91 -0.20
N GLN A 153 -18.28 13.90 -0.92
CA GLN A 153 -18.83 12.67 -0.34
C GLN A 153 -17.78 11.88 0.45
N VAL A 154 -16.57 11.71 -0.10
CA VAL A 154 -15.47 11.02 0.58
C VAL A 154 -15.04 11.82 1.82
N LEU A 155 -14.94 13.15 1.73
CA LEU A 155 -14.64 14.02 2.87
C LEU A 155 -15.73 13.97 3.96
N GLN A 156 -17.01 13.90 3.57
CA GLN A 156 -18.14 13.76 4.51
C GLN A 156 -18.08 12.41 5.24
N ARG A 157 -17.76 11.31 4.53
CA ARG A 157 -17.54 10.01 5.18
C ARG A 157 -16.34 10.00 6.12
N LEU A 158 -15.23 10.65 5.73
CA LEU A 158 -14.00 10.69 6.54
C LEU A 158 -14.12 11.62 7.76
N ARG A 159 -14.86 12.74 7.66
CA ARG A 159 -14.97 13.74 8.74
C ARG A 159 -16.26 13.65 9.55
N GLY A 160 -17.25 12.87 9.13
CA GLY A 160 -18.51 12.68 9.86
C GLY A 160 -19.31 13.96 10.14
N ARG A 161 -19.05 15.07 9.43
CA ARG A 161 -19.77 16.35 9.60
C ARG A 161 -20.56 16.70 8.34
N GLU A 162 -21.86 16.92 8.51
CA GLU A 162 -22.80 17.35 7.47
C GLU A 162 -22.53 18.78 6.97
N ASP A 163 -21.80 19.62 7.71
CA ASP A 163 -21.57 21.01 7.34
C ASP A 163 -20.22 21.28 6.66
N VAL A 164 -20.18 21.07 5.35
CA VAL A 164 -19.14 21.64 4.46
C VAL A 164 -19.80 22.65 3.51
N SER A 165 -20.52 23.62 4.08
CA SER A 165 -21.01 24.81 3.34
C SER A 165 -20.17 26.07 3.65
N GLY A 166 -19.47 26.13 4.79
CA GLY A 166 -18.80 27.35 5.25
C GLY A 166 -17.27 27.41 5.17
N LYS A 167 -16.57 26.35 4.72
CA LYS A 167 -15.08 26.32 4.71
C LYS A 167 -14.45 26.01 3.34
N CYS A 168 -15.25 26.02 2.28
CA CYS A 168 -14.79 25.68 0.93
C CYS A 168 -13.90 26.75 0.25
N CYS A 169 -13.73 27.94 0.85
CA CYS A 169 -12.88 29.00 0.30
C CYS A 169 -12.38 29.81 1.51
N PRO A 170 -11.08 29.90 1.89
CA PRO A 170 -9.84 29.77 1.10
C PRO A 170 -8.72 28.98 1.83
N LYS A 171 -9.02 28.09 2.79
CA LYS A 171 -7.97 27.46 3.63
C LYS A 171 -7.26 26.26 3.00
N MET A 172 -7.80 25.71 1.90
CA MET A 172 -7.19 24.57 1.20
C MET A 172 -6.10 25.00 0.20
N LEU A 173 -6.13 26.27 -0.25
CA LEU A 173 -5.08 26.84 -1.12
C LEU A 173 -3.87 27.37 -0.34
N LEU A 174 -4.04 27.75 0.93
CA LEU A 174 -2.99 28.42 1.72
C LEU A 174 -2.02 27.47 2.45
N ASN A 175 -2.36 26.19 2.59
CA ASN A 175 -1.47 25.18 3.20
C ASN A 175 -0.78 24.27 2.17
N SER A 176 -0.73 24.72 0.91
CA SER A 176 -0.13 24.01 -0.22
C SER A 176 1.04 24.78 -0.87
N PHE A 177 1.48 25.89 -0.25
CA PHE A 177 2.75 26.56 -0.55
C PHE A 177 3.66 26.47 0.67
#